data_AF-A0A641AH33-F1
#
_entry.id   AF-A0A641AH33-F1
#
_cell.length_a   1.000
_cell.length_b   1.000
_cell.length_c   1.000
_cell.angle_alpha   90.00
_cell.angle_beta   90.00
_cell.angle_gamma   90.00
#
_symmetry.space_group_name_H-M   'P 1'
#
loop_
_entity.id
_entity.type
_entity.pdbx_description
1 polymer ?
#
loop_
_entity_poly.entity_id
_entity_poly.type
_entity_poly.pdbx_seq_one_letter_code
_entity_poly.pdbx_strand_id
1 'polypeptide(L)'
;MSNRRIPRSRRAMGAVALLLTAVVVAVVGIVVATVPVLIAATLYAVVAGVVAARLLSDEVAQLRRDWARDRAELADGNRTAAVARSREHIAFAEQMGQRVSLRDAQIATLRDAIVTAEIELAQARERVSAERARSAALESDASAAQSDLESARVDLRRASDALAASESAELQVRAELLAWEEAASEEARRQHDRKLA
;
A
#
# COMPACT_ATOMS: atom_id res chain seq x y z
N MET A 1 -21.37 -36.43 -13.85
CA MET A 1 -21.36 -37.88 -13.58
C MET A 1 -21.86 -38.59 -14.83
N SER A 2 -20.94 -39.08 -15.67
CA SER A 2 -21.30 -39.73 -16.92
C SER A 2 -22.09 -41.00 -16.63
N ASN A 3 -23.33 -41.07 -17.11
CA ASN A 3 -24.18 -42.24 -17.04
C ASN A 3 -23.60 -43.34 -17.94
N ARG A 4 -22.54 -44.03 -17.46
CA ARG A 4 -21.96 -45.21 -18.10
C ARG A 4 -22.97 -46.34 -17.94
N ARG A 5 -23.92 -46.43 -18.88
CA ARG A 5 -24.74 -47.63 -19.05
C ARG A 5 -23.78 -48.78 -19.34
N ILE A 6 -23.59 -49.66 -18.36
CA ILE A 6 -22.75 -50.84 -18.53
C ILE A 6 -23.39 -51.66 -19.66
N PRO A 7 -22.66 -51.95 -20.75
CA PRO A 7 -23.21 -52.75 -21.84
C PRO A 7 -23.62 -54.11 -21.28
N ARG A 8 -24.84 -54.56 -21.59
CA ARG A 8 -25.34 -55.86 -21.15
C ARG A 8 -24.40 -56.94 -21.67
N SER A 9 -23.77 -57.70 -20.78
CA SER A 9 -22.73 -58.64 -21.18
C SER A 9 -23.34 -59.81 -21.96
N ARG A 10 -22.68 -60.19 -23.05
CA ARG A 10 -23.12 -61.28 -23.94
C ARG A 10 -23.22 -62.62 -23.19
N ARG A 11 -22.41 -62.81 -22.15
CA ARG A 11 -22.38 -64.01 -21.30
C ARG A 11 -23.59 -64.08 -20.37
N ALA A 12 -23.96 -62.98 -19.71
CA ALA A 12 -25.19 -62.91 -18.92
C ALA A 12 -26.42 -63.09 -19.80
N MET A 13 -26.44 -62.48 -21.00
CA MET A 13 -27.51 -62.70 -21.99
C MET A 13 -27.58 -64.17 -22.45
N GLY A 14 -26.44 -64.80 -22.70
CA GLY A 14 -26.38 -66.23 -23.06
C GLY A 14 -26.88 -67.15 -21.94
N ALA A 15 -26.51 -66.88 -20.69
CA ALA A 15 -27.01 -67.62 -19.53
C ALA A 15 -28.52 -67.48 -19.35
N VAL A 16 -29.05 -66.25 -19.49
CA VAL A 16 -30.50 -65.99 -19.44
C VAL A 16 -31.23 -66.70 -20.59
N ALA A 17 -30.70 -66.64 -21.81
CA ALA A 17 -31.28 -67.34 -22.95
C ALA A 17 -31.30 -68.86 -22.75
N LEU A 18 -30.21 -69.44 -22.22
CA LEU A 18 -30.12 -70.88 -21.89
C LEU A 18 -31.14 -71.30 -20.83
N LEU A 19 -31.37 -70.48 -19.81
CA LEU A 19 -32.38 -70.75 -18.80
C LEU A 19 -33.79 -70.66 -19.39
N LEU A 20 -34.04 -69.67 -20.26
CA LEU A 20 -35.33 -69.56 -20.96
C LEU A 20 -35.58 -70.76 -21.87
N THR A 21 -34.58 -71.24 -22.62
CA THR A 21 -34.74 -72.44 -23.46
C THR A 21 -34.98 -73.69 -22.62
N ALA A 22 -34.31 -73.83 -21.47
CA ALA A 22 -34.55 -74.92 -20.53
C ALA A 22 -36.00 -74.94 -20.02
N VAL A 23 -36.56 -73.77 -19.68
CA VAL A 23 -37.97 -73.64 -19.28
C VAL A 23 -38.91 -74.04 -20.40
N VAL A 24 -38.67 -73.55 -21.63
CA VAL A 24 -39.51 -73.89 -22.79
C VAL A 24 -39.49 -75.40 -23.08
N VAL A 25 -38.31 -76.02 -23.06
CA VAL A 25 -38.16 -77.47 -23.28
C VAL A 25 -38.87 -78.28 -22.19
N ALA A 26 -38.80 -77.85 -20.93
CA ALA A 26 -39.53 -78.49 -19.83
C ALA A 26 -41.05 -78.41 -20.02
N VAL A 27 -41.59 -77.24 -20.42
CA VAL A 27 -43.02 -77.06 -20.71
C VAL A 27 -43.47 -77.97 -21.85
N VAL A 28 -42.71 -78.03 -22.95
CA VAL A 28 -43.01 -78.92 -24.08
C VAL A 28 -43.00 -80.39 -23.64
N GLY A 29 -42.02 -80.80 -22.83
CA GLY A 29 -41.95 -82.16 -22.31
C GLY A 29 -43.18 -82.55 -21.47
N ILE A 30 -43.71 -81.62 -20.67
CA ILE A 30 -44.94 -81.81 -19.89
C ILE A 30 -46.15 -81.99 -20.81
N VAL A 31 -46.29 -81.15 -21.85
CA VAL A 31 -47.42 -81.22 -22.79
C VAL A 31 -47.45 -82.53 -23.58
N VAL A 32 -46.29 -83.03 -24.01
CA VAL A 32 -46.18 -84.30 -24.75
C VAL A 32 -46.44 -85.52 -23.85
N ALA A 33 -46.13 -85.41 -22.56
CA ALA A 33 -46.43 -86.40 -21.51
C ALA A 33 -45.89 -87.83 -21.76
N THR A 34 -44.81 -87.98 -22.54
CA THR A 34 -44.14 -89.28 -22.71
C THR A 34 -42.89 -89.40 -21.82
N VAL A 35 -42.71 -90.55 -21.18
CA VAL A 35 -41.60 -90.84 -20.27
C VAL A 35 -40.22 -90.51 -20.86
N PRO A 36 -39.84 -90.93 -22.08
CA PRO A 36 -38.51 -90.62 -22.61
C PRO A 36 -38.28 -89.12 -22.84
N VAL A 37 -39.32 -88.37 -23.23
CA VAL A 37 -39.22 -86.93 -23.45
C VAL A 37 -39.04 -86.17 -22.14
N LEU A 38 -39.72 -86.59 -21.07
CA LEU A 38 -39.54 -86.01 -19.73
C LEU A 38 -38.13 -86.24 -19.19
N ILE A 39 -37.56 -87.43 -19.39
CA ILE A 39 -36.17 -87.72 -19.00
C ILE A 39 -35.20 -86.83 -19.78
N ALA A 40 -35.38 -86.70 -21.10
CA ALA A 40 -34.53 -85.83 -21.91
C ALA A 40 -34.63 -84.35 -21.51
N ALA A 41 -35.85 -83.86 -21.23
CA ALA A 41 -36.09 -82.48 -20.82
C ALA A 41 -35.47 -82.16 -19.46
N THR A 42 -35.57 -83.07 -18.49
CA THR A 42 -34.96 -82.89 -17.15
C THR A 42 -33.44 -82.89 -17.23
N LEU A 43 -32.83 -83.82 -17.97
CA LEU A 43 -31.38 -83.83 -18.19
C LEU A 43 -30.90 -82.55 -18.89
N TYR A 44 -31.61 -82.10 -19.91
CA TYR A 44 -31.29 -80.83 -20.59
C TYR A 44 -31.37 -79.65 -19.63
N ALA A 45 -32.41 -79.56 -18.79
CA ALA A 45 -32.58 -78.48 -17.83
C ALA A 45 -31.44 -78.44 -16.79
N VAL A 46 -30.99 -79.61 -16.30
CA VAL A 46 -29.84 -79.68 -15.37
C VAL A 46 -28.57 -79.20 -16.05
N VAL A 47 -28.27 -79.69 -17.26
CA VAL A 47 -27.06 -79.29 -18.00
C VAL A 47 -27.09 -77.79 -18.31
N ALA A 48 -28.21 -77.28 -18.82
CA ALA A 48 -28.39 -75.86 -19.11
C ALA A 48 -28.23 -74.99 -17.86
N GLY A 49 -28.78 -75.42 -16.71
CA GLY A 49 -28.63 -74.75 -15.43
C GLY A 49 -27.18 -74.69 -14.94
N VAL A 50 -26.43 -75.80 -15.03
CA VAL A 50 -25.01 -75.85 -14.65
C VAL A 50 -24.16 -74.93 -15.53
N VAL A 51 -24.40 -74.93 -16.85
CA VAL A 51 -23.68 -74.05 -17.80
C VAL A 51 -24.01 -72.58 -17.52
N ALA A 52 -25.29 -72.24 -17.31
CA ALA A 52 -25.69 -70.88 -16.97
C ALA A 52 -25.06 -70.40 -15.65
N ALA A 53 -25.01 -71.26 -14.62
CA ALA A 53 -24.37 -70.95 -13.34
C ALA A 53 -22.86 -70.69 -13.48
N ARG A 54 -22.16 -71.50 -14.29
CA ARG A 54 -20.73 -71.28 -14.60
C ARG A 54 -20.51 -69.94 -15.29
N LEU A 55 -21.29 -69.65 -16.34
CA LEU A 55 -21.18 -68.39 -17.08
C LEU A 55 -21.40 -67.16 -16.19
N LEU A 56 -22.41 -67.20 -15.32
CA LEU A 56 -22.68 -66.13 -14.36
C LEU A 56 -21.58 -66.02 -13.30
N SER A 57 -21.05 -67.14 -12.82
CA SER A 57 -19.97 -67.15 -11.82
C SER A 57 -18.69 -66.51 -12.38
N ASP A 58 -18.31 -66.87 -13.61
CA ASP A 58 -17.15 -66.28 -14.29
C ASP A 58 -17.32 -64.78 -14.51
N GLU A 59 -18.52 -64.34 -14.88
CA GLU A 59 -18.83 -62.92 -15.07
C GLU A 59 -18.73 -62.14 -13.76
N VAL A 60 -19.29 -62.67 -12.66
CA VAL A 60 -19.18 -62.04 -11.33
C VAL A 60 -17.71 -61.96 -10.89
N ALA A 61 -16.93 -63.01 -11.14
CA ALA A 61 -15.51 -63.01 -10.82
C ALA A 61 -14.74 -61.97 -11.66
N GLN A 62 -15.08 -61.79 -12.94
CA GLN A 62 -14.51 -60.76 -13.80
C GLN A 62 -14.88 -59.36 -13.32
N LEU A 63 -16.16 -59.08 -13.09
CA LEU A 63 -16.65 -57.79 -12.59
C LEU A 63 -16.00 -57.39 -11.26
N ARG A 64 -15.78 -58.35 -10.36
CA ARG A 64 -15.06 -58.10 -9.10
C ARG A 64 -13.61 -57.66 -9.33
N ARG A 65 -12.91 -58.28 -10.28
CA ARG A 65 -11.53 -57.91 -10.63
C ARG A 65 -11.49 -56.54 -11.29
N ASP A 66 -12.43 -56.25 -12.19
CA ASP A 66 -12.50 -54.97 -12.89
C ASP A 66 -12.83 -53.85 -11.90
N TRP A 67 -13.77 -54.04 -10.97
CA TRP A 67 -14.04 -53.06 -9.91
C TRP A 67 -12.89 -52.87 -8.93
N ALA A 68 -12.07 -53.90 -8.70
CA ALA A 68 -10.86 -53.75 -7.91
C ALA A 68 -9.83 -52.91 -8.67
N ARG A 69 -9.66 -53.14 -9.98
CA ARG A 69 -8.77 -52.37 -10.85
C ARG A 69 -9.22 -50.91 -10.98
N ASP A 70 -10.49 -50.68 -11.28
CA ASP A 70 -11.07 -49.33 -11.40
C ASP A 70 -10.89 -48.52 -10.11
N ARG A 71 -11.11 -49.16 -8.94
CA ARG A 71 -10.87 -48.49 -7.65
C ARG A 71 -9.40 -48.17 -7.43
N ALA A 72 -8.49 -49.06 -7.84
CA ALA A 72 -7.05 -48.81 -7.75
C ALA A 72 -6.63 -47.65 -8.67
N GLU A 73 -7.12 -47.62 -9.91
CA GLU A 73 -6.85 -46.54 -10.87
C GLU A 73 -7.42 -45.20 -10.38
N LEU A 74 -8.63 -45.19 -9.83
CA LEU A 74 -9.21 -43.98 -9.23
C LEU A 74 -8.41 -43.49 -8.02
N ALA A 75 -7.96 -44.41 -7.16
CA ALA A 75 -7.14 -44.06 -6.01
C ALA A 75 -5.77 -43.49 -6.43
N ASP A 76 -5.13 -44.09 -7.42
CA ASP A 76 -3.85 -43.64 -7.95
C ASP A 76 -3.97 -42.30 -8.69
N GLY A 77 -5.02 -42.13 -9.49
CA GLY A 77 -5.34 -40.85 -10.14
C GLY A 77 -5.59 -39.74 -9.12
N ASN A 78 -6.37 -40.01 -8.07
CA ASN A 78 -6.61 -39.07 -6.99
C ASN A 78 -5.32 -38.74 -6.21
N ARG A 79 -4.48 -39.76 -5.93
CA ARG A 79 -3.19 -39.57 -5.28
C ARG A 79 -2.29 -38.66 -6.10
N THR A 80 -2.17 -38.92 -7.40
CA THR A 80 -1.35 -38.13 -8.32
C THR A 80 -1.86 -36.69 -8.41
N ALA A 81 -3.17 -36.50 -8.55
CA ALA A 81 -3.77 -35.17 -8.57
C ALA A 81 -3.61 -34.41 -7.25
N ALA A 82 -3.68 -35.11 -6.11
CA ALA A 82 -3.46 -34.50 -4.80
C ALA A 82 -2.00 -34.08 -4.60
N VAL A 83 -1.04 -34.90 -5.04
CA VAL A 83 0.39 -34.54 -5.01
C VAL A 83 0.68 -33.34 -5.91
N ALA A 84 0.12 -33.31 -7.13
CA ALA A 84 0.27 -32.17 -8.04
C ALA A 84 -0.27 -30.88 -7.41
N ARG A 85 -1.52 -30.90 -6.91
CA ARG A 85 -2.12 -29.76 -6.21
C ARG A 85 -1.32 -29.33 -4.98
N SER A 86 -0.82 -30.27 -4.19
CA SER A 86 0.01 -29.95 -3.02
C SER A 86 1.30 -29.24 -3.41
N ARG A 87 1.98 -29.68 -4.48
CA ARG A 87 3.19 -29.01 -4.98
C ARG A 87 2.88 -27.60 -5.49
N GLU A 88 1.79 -27.43 -6.22
CA GLU A 88 1.33 -26.12 -6.69
C GLU A 88 1.01 -25.19 -5.51
N HIS A 89 0.31 -25.67 -4.48
CA HIS A 89 0.01 -24.89 -3.28
C HIS A 89 1.27 -24.48 -2.51
N ILE A 90 2.26 -25.36 -2.38
CA ILE A 90 3.52 -25.05 -1.71
C ILE A 90 4.28 -23.96 -2.50
N ALA A 91 4.40 -24.13 -3.83
CA ALA A 91 5.07 -23.15 -4.68
C ALA A 91 4.36 -21.78 -4.63
N PHE A 92 3.03 -21.78 -4.65
CA PHE A 92 2.24 -20.56 -4.50
C PHE A 92 2.44 -19.89 -3.14
N ALA A 93 2.42 -20.67 -2.06
CA ALA A 93 2.63 -20.16 -0.70
C ALA A 93 4.03 -19.56 -0.54
N GLU A 94 5.06 -20.20 -1.09
CA GLU A 94 6.43 -19.69 -1.08
C GLU A 94 6.55 -18.39 -1.86
N GLN A 95 6.01 -18.33 -3.08
CA GLN A 95 6.02 -17.12 -3.90
C GLN A 95 5.28 -15.95 -3.23
N MET A 96 4.11 -16.22 -2.62
CA MET A 96 3.36 -15.21 -1.89
C MET A 96 4.08 -14.78 -0.61
N GLY A 97 4.71 -15.72 0.10
CA GLY A 97 5.54 -15.42 1.28
C GLY A 97 6.69 -14.47 0.94
N GLN A 98 7.42 -14.73 -0.15
CA GLN A 98 8.49 -13.85 -0.63
C GLN A 98 7.97 -12.46 -1.04
N ARG A 99 6.80 -12.40 -1.66
CA ARG A 99 6.17 -11.12 -2.02
C ARG A 99 5.78 -10.31 -0.79
N VAL A 100 5.18 -10.95 0.21
CA VAL A 100 4.81 -10.30 1.47
C VAL A 100 6.05 -9.80 2.19
N SER A 101 7.09 -10.63 2.34
CA SER A 101 8.33 -10.21 3.02
C SER A 101 9.01 -9.04 2.33
N LEU A 102 9.02 -9.00 1.00
CA LEU A 102 9.56 -7.87 0.23
C LEU A 102 8.75 -6.59 0.46
N ARG A 103 7.41 -6.70 0.52
CA ARG A 103 6.55 -5.55 0.79
C ARG A 103 6.67 -5.06 2.22
N ASP A 104 6.81 -5.96 3.19
CA ASP A 104 7.04 -5.59 4.59
C ASP A 104 8.37 -4.85 4.75
N ALA A 105 9.43 -5.31 4.08
CA ALA A 105 10.72 -4.60 4.06
C ALA A 105 10.59 -3.20 3.44
N GLN A 106 9.87 -3.06 2.32
CA GLN A 106 9.60 -1.74 1.71
C GLN A 106 8.79 -0.83 2.62
N ILE A 107 7.78 -1.35 3.31
CA ILE A 107 6.97 -0.59 4.26
C ILE A 107 7.84 -0.12 5.43
N ALA A 108 8.74 -0.97 5.95
CA ALA A 108 9.68 -0.59 6.99
C ALA A 108 10.58 0.56 6.53
N THR A 109 11.20 0.45 5.35
CA THR A 109 12.03 1.52 4.78
C THR A 109 11.26 2.82 4.59
N LEU A 110 10.01 2.75 4.11
CA LEU A 110 9.17 3.95 3.95
C LEU A 110 8.79 4.58 5.28
N ARG A 111 8.51 3.78 6.31
CA ARG A 111 8.24 4.28 7.67
C ARG A 111 9.46 5.00 8.23
N ASP A 112 10.64 4.41 8.11
CA ASP A 112 11.89 5.04 8.57
C ASP A 112 12.13 6.36 7.82
N ALA A 113 11.95 6.37 6.49
CA ALA A 113 12.08 7.58 5.68
C ALA A 113 11.10 8.69 6.09
N ILE A 114 9.85 8.34 6.43
CA ILE A 114 8.86 9.30 6.92
C ILE A 114 9.31 9.88 8.26
N VAL A 115 9.76 9.04 9.20
CA VAL A 115 10.25 9.51 10.50
C VAL A 115 11.45 10.45 10.34
N THR A 116 12.41 10.10 9.47
CA THR A 116 13.54 10.99 9.15
C THR A 116 13.07 12.32 8.56
N ALA A 117 12.16 12.29 7.58
CA ALA A 117 11.62 13.50 6.96
C ALA A 117 10.85 14.38 7.96
N GLU A 118 10.13 13.79 8.93
CA GLU A 118 9.45 14.52 10.00
C GLU A 118 10.43 15.22 10.95
N ILE A 119 11.53 14.54 11.30
CA ILE A 119 12.61 15.12 12.12
C ILE A 119 13.27 16.29 11.37
N GLU A 120 13.61 16.10 10.10
CA GLU A 120 14.20 17.16 9.26
C GLU A 120 13.25 18.36 9.11
N LEU A 121 11.96 18.11 8.93
CA LEU A 121 10.94 19.15 8.86
C LEU A 121 10.82 19.92 10.18
N ALA A 122 10.87 19.23 11.32
CA ALA A 122 10.86 19.87 12.63
C ALA A 122 12.09 20.77 12.82
N GLN A 123 13.28 20.27 12.48
CA GLN A 123 14.52 21.05 12.53
C GLN A 123 14.49 22.26 11.59
N ALA A 124 13.97 22.09 10.36
CA ALA A 124 13.83 23.19 9.41
C ALA A 124 12.86 24.27 9.94
N ARG A 125 11.74 23.87 10.55
CA ARG A 125 10.79 24.79 11.18
C ARG A 125 11.42 25.55 12.34
N GLU A 126 12.20 24.88 13.18
CA GLU A 126 12.93 25.51 14.27
C GLU A 126 13.93 26.56 13.76
N ARG A 127 14.72 26.22 12.74
CA ARG A 127 15.66 27.16 12.10
C ARG A 127 14.93 28.39 11.53
N VAL A 128 13.83 28.18 10.80
CA VAL A 128 13.03 29.30 10.26
C VAL A 128 12.45 30.16 11.37
N SER A 129 11.99 29.57 12.47
CA SER A 129 11.50 30.31 13.63
C SER A 129 12.61 31.16 14.26
N ALA A 130 13.80 30.59 14.44
CA ALA A 130 14.95 31.29 14.98
C ALA A 130 15.40 32.46 14.08
N GLU A 131 15.45 32.27 12.75
CA GLU A 131 15.81 33.34 11.82
C GLU A 131 14.74 34.45 11.78
N ARG A 132 13.45 34.11 11.87
CA ARG A 132 12.38 35.11 11.99
C ARG A 132 12.51 35.95 13.26
N ALA A 133 12.82 35.31 14.39
CA ALA A 133 13.05 36.02 15.64
C ALA A 133 14.26 36.96 15.55
N ARG A 134 15.35 36.53 14.89
CA ARG A 134 16.52 37.38 14.63
C ARG A 134 16.19 38.55 13.71
N SER A 135 15.46 38.32 12.61
CA SER A 135 15.02 39.40 11.71
C SER A 135 14.18 40.44 12.46
N ALA A 136 13.22 39.99 13.27
CA ALA A 136 12.38 40.89 14.06
C ALA A 136 13.19 41.71 15.07
N ALA A 137 14.20 41.12 15.71
CA ALA A 137 15.09 41.83 16.61
C ALA A 137 15.93 42.88 15.85
N LEU A 138 16.51 42.52 14.71
CA LEU A 138 17.29 43.44 13.87
C LEU A 138 16.43 44.57 13.29
N GLU A 139 15.19 44.29 12.92
CA GLU A 139 14.23 45.32 12.47
C GLU A 139 13.89 46.29 13.60
N SER A 140 13.70 45.78 14.82
CA SER A 140 13.50 46.61 16.02
C SER A 140 14.71 47.50 16.28
N ASP A 141 15.92 46.93 16.27
CA ASP A 141 17.17 47.67 16.50
C ASP A 141 17.39 48.73 15.41
N ALA A 142 17.12 48.40 14.15
CA ALA A 142 17.21 49.35 13.04
C ALA A 142 16.21 50.51 13.19
N SER A 143 14.98 50.22 13.63
CA SER A 143 13.97 51.25 13.88
C SER A 143 14.35 52.17 15.04
N ALA A 144 14.93 51.61 16.11
CA ALA A 144 15.43 52.38 17.25
C ALA A 144 16.61 53.26 16.85
N ALA A 145 17.61 52.71 16.14
CA ALA A 145 18.75 53.47 15.64
C ALA A 145 18.33 54.58 14.67
N GLN A 146 17.30 54.35 13.85
CA GLN A 146 16.74 55.39 12.98
C GLN A 146 16.09 56.53 13.78
N SER A 147 15.32 56.20 14.82
CA SER A 147 14.73 57.18 15.73
C SER A 147 15.81 57.99 16.47
N ASP A 148 16.85 57.33 16.97
CA ASP A 148 17.97 57.99 17.65
C ASP A 148 18.73 58.94 16.72
N LEU A 149 18.98 58.52 15.47
CA LEU A 149 19.58 59.37 14.44
C LEU A 149 18.69 60.58 14.11
N GLU A 150 17.37 60.41 14.07
CA GLU A 150 16.45 61.52 13.84
C GLU A 150 16.47 62.51 15.02
N SER A 151 16.46 62.02 16.26
CA SER A 151 16.59 62.86 17.46
C SER A 151 17.93 63.61 17.46
N ALA A 152 19.04 62.91 17.22
CA ALA A 152 20.37 63.53 17.16
C ALA A 152 20.48 64.59 16.06
N ARG A 153 19.82 64.39 14.91
CA ARG A 153 19.75 65.41 13.84
C ARG A 153 18.96 66.64 14.26
N VAL A 154 17.85 66.47 14.98
CA VAL A 154 17.07 67.58 15.53
C VAL A 154 17.89 68.34 16.56
N ASP A 155 18.59 67.65 17.46
CA ASP A 155 19.43 68.28 18.48
C ASP A 155 20.64 69.00 17.87
N LEU A 156 21.26 68.42 16.83
CA LEU A 156 22.32 69.08 16.09
C LEU A 156 21.84 70.39 15.43
N ARG A 157 20.64 70.38 14.82
CA ARG A 157 20.04 71.60 14.24
C ARG A 157 19.78 72.66 15.32
N ARG A 158 19.23 72.27 16.47
CA ARG A 158 19.03 73.20 17.59
C ARG A 158 20.35 73.79 18.09
N ALA A 159 21.38 72.96 18.21
CA ALA A 159 22.71 73.41 18.62
C ALA A 159 23.34 74.36 17.58
N SER A 160 23.18 74.09 16.28
CA SER A 160 23.66 74.99 15.22
C SER A 160 22.91 76.31 15.21
N ASP A 161 21.58 76.30 15.40
CA ASP A 161 20.76 77.52 15.47
C ASP A 161 21.13 78.36 16.69
N ALA A 162 21.35 77.72 17.84
CA ALA A 162 21.81 78.40 19.06
C ALA A 162 23.22 78.98 18.89
N LEU A 163 24.12 78.28 18.21
CA LEU A 163 25.45 78.79 17.87
C LEU A 163 25.36 80.02 16.97
N ALA A 164 24.56 79.96 15.90
CA ALA A 164 24.35 81.10 15.00
C ALA A 164 23.73 82.32 15.71
N ALA A 165 22.81 82.08 16.65
CA ALA A 165 22.25 83.13 17.50
C ALA A 165 23.31 83.73 18.44
N SER A 166 24.17 82.91 19.04
CA SER A 166 25.29 83.35 19.88
C SER A 166 26.31 84.16 19.09
N GLU A 167 26.69 83.71 17.90
CA GLU A 167 27.61 84.44 17.00
C GLU A 167 27.01 85.78 16.57
N SER A 168 25.71 85.82 16.25
CA SER A 168 25.01 87.06 15.91
C SER A 168 24.95 88.03 17.09
N ALA A 169 24.68 87.54 18.31
CA ALA A 169 24.71 88.35 19.52
C ALA A 169 26.13 88.87 19.81
N GLU A 170 27.17 88.06 19.59
CA GLU A 170 28.56 88.51 19.74
C GLU A 170 28.91 89.61 18.72
N LEU A 171 28.52 89.44 17.45
CA LEU A 171 28.71 90.44 16.41
C LEU A 171 27.97 91.74 16.74
N GLN A 172 26.74 91.65 17.26
CA GLN A 172 25.97 92.81 17.70
C GLN A 172 26.66 93.52 18.87
N VAL A 173 27.12 92.79 19.89
CA VAL A 173 27.87 93.37 21.03
C VAL A 173 29.16 94.04 20.55
N ARG A 174 29.89 93.43 19.60
CA ARG A 174 31.08 94.04 19.00
C ARG A 174 30.74 95.33 18.24
N ALA A 175 29.65 95.34 17.48
CA ALA A 175 29.18 96.53 16.77
C ALA A 175 28.75 97.65 17.74
N GLU A 176 28.05 97.30 18.82
CA GLU A 176 27.69 98.24 19.89
C GLU A 176 28.93 98.82 20.58
N LEU A 177 29.94 98.00 20.88
CA LEU A 177 31.21 98.46 21.45
C LEU A 177 31.94 99.44 20.51
N LEU A 178 32.03 99.13 19.21
CA LEU A 178 32.63 100.04 18.23
C LEU A 178 31.86 101.36 18.12
N ALA A 179 30.52 101.31 18.12
CA ALA A 179 29.68 102.51 18.10
C ALA A 179 29.88 103.36 19.36
N TRP A 180 30.06 102.74 20.53
CA TRP A 180 30.40 103.43 21.76
C TRP A 180 31.80 104.06 21.71
N GLU A 181 32.79 103.36 21.17
CA GLU A 181 34.15 103.91 20.96
C GLU A 181 34.14 105.09 19.99
N GLU A 182 33.42 104.99 18.87
CA GLU A 182 33.26 106.08 17.91
C GLU A 182 32.57 107.29 18.56
N ALA A 183 31.45 107.09 19.26
CA ALA A 183 30.74 108.15 19.97
C ALA A 183 31.62 108.81 21.03
N ALA A 184 32.39 108.04 21.81
CA ALA A 184 33.33 108.57 22.79
C ALA A 184 34.47 109.38 22.12
N SER A 185 34.96 108.93 20.96
CA SER A 185 35.99 109.62 20.19
C SER A 185 35.48 110.92 19.55
N GLU A 186 34.23 110.95 19.08
CA GLU A 186 33.58 112.18 18.59
C GLU A 186 33.30 113.17 19.72
N GLU A 187 32.86 112.69 20.88
CA GLU A 187 32.68 113.50 22.09
C GLU A 187 34.02 114.16 22.49
N ALA A 188 35.12 113.40 22.41
CA ALA A 188 36.48 113.90 22.64
C ALA A 188 36.92 114.93 21.58
N ARG A 189 36.59 114.75 20.29
CA ARG A 189 36.84 115.75 19.23
C ARG A 189 36.01 117.02 19.45
N ARG A 190 34.73 116.91 19.79
CA ARG A 190 33.86 118.05 20.14
C ARG A 190 34.36 118.83 21.36
N GLN A 191 34.94 118.14 22.35
CA GLN A 191 35.60 118.80 23.49
C GLN A 191 36.94 119.44 23.13
N HIS A 192 37.67 118.91 22.14
CA HIS A 192 38.90 119.51 21.63
C HIS A 192 38.61 120.79 20.83
N ASP A 193 37.58 120.80 19.97
CA ASP A 193 37.15 121.99 19.22
C ASP A 193 36.59 123.10 20.13
N ARG A 194 35.91 122.74 21.23
CA ARG A 194 35.48 123.72 22.26
C ARG A 194 36.63 124.35 23.05
N LYS A 195 37.85 123.82 22.97
CA LYS A 195 39.04 124.42 23.61
C LYS A 195 39.85 125.31 22.66
N LEU A 196 39.46 125.40 21.39
CA LEU A 196 40.10 126.23 20.36
C LEU A 196 39.27 127.45 19.94
N ALA A 197 38.15 127.70 20.63
CA ALA A 197 37.36 128.94 20.57
C ALA A 197 37.43 129.66 21.92
#